data_AF-A0ABC9QVR1-F1
#
_entry.id   AF-A0ABC9QVR1-F1
#
_cell.length_a   1.000
_cell.length_b   1.000
_cell.length_c   1.000
_cell.angle_alpha   90.00
_cell.angle_beta   90.00
_cell.angle_gamma   90.00
#
_symmetry.space_group_name_H-M   'P 1'
#
loop_
_entity.id
_entity.type
_entity.pdbx_description
1 polymer ?
#
loop_
_entity_poly.entity_id
_entity_poly.type
_entity_poly.pdbx_seq_one_letter_code
_entity_poly.pdbx_strand_id
1 'polypeptide(L)'
;MCKGLFKAIDDLLGTRYLEKYGYLNRVTSTMLLHMTSLASMYGIGVLVIDEIQHLLHSKNDQEEMLNFFVTLSNTVGIPTVLIGTSKAQQLFKGNFR
;
A
#
# COMPACT_ATOMS: atom_id res chain seq x y z
N MET A 1 -1.15 -5.11 1.97
CA MET A 1 -1.78 -3.79 1.74
C MET A 1 -2.78 -3.79 0.58
N CYS A 2 -2.40 -4.14 -0.66
CA CYS A 2 -3.31 -4.06 -1.83
C CYS A 2 -4.63 -4.82 -1.65
N LYS A 3 -4.61 -6.00 -1.02
CA LYS A 3 -5.82 -6.76 -0.66
C LYS A 3 -6.77 -5.97 0.25
N GLY A 4 -6.23 -5.20 1.20
CA GLY A 4 -7.02 -4.37 2.11
C GLY A 4 -7.75 -3.26 1.36
N LEU A 5 -7.08 -2.61 0.39
CA LEU A 5 -7.72 -1.62 -0.47
C LEU A 5 -8.81 -2.24 -1.34
N PHE A 6 -8.56 -3.39 -1.98
CA PHE A 6 -9.58 -4.08 -2.76
C PHE A 6 -10.80 -4.46 -1.92
N LYS A 7 -10.57 -4.94 -0.68
CA LYS A 7 -11.64 -5.25 0.25
C LYS A 7 -12.45 -4.01 0.63
N ALA A 8 -11.80 -2.89 0.93
CA ALA A 8 -12.49 -1.65 1.28
C ALA A 8 -13.37 -1.13 0.12
N ILE A 9 -12.89 -1.22 -1.12
CA ILE A 9 -13.68 -0.87 -2.31
C ILE A 9 -14.86 -1.84 -2.47
N ASP A 10 -14.62 -3.15 -2.32
CA ASP A 10 -15.66 -4.18 -2.39
C ASP A 10 -16.75 -3.98 -1.35
N ASP A 11 -16.38 -3.63 -0.11
CA ASP A 11 -17.33 -3.37 0.97
C ASP A 11 -18.17 -2.11 0.73
N LEU A 12 -17.59 -1.08 0.10
CA LEU A 12 -18.27 0.17 -0.20
C LEU A 12 -19.20 0.08 -1.41
N LEU A 13 -18.78 -0.64 -2.45
CA LEU A 13 -19.44 -0.63 -3.77
C LEU A 13 -20.11 -1.95 -4.15
N GLY A 14 -19.98 -3.00 -3.33
CA GLY A 14 -20.50 -4.34 -3.63
C GLY A 14 -19.75 -5.05 -4.77
N THR A 15 -18.51 -4.63 -5.05
CA THR A 15 -17.65 -5.26 -6.08
C THR A 15 -16.96 -6.52 -5.54
N ARG A 16 -16.17 -7.19 -6.40
CA ARG A 16 -15.41 -8.41 -6.06
C ARG A 16 -13.94 -8.34 -6.51
N TYR A 17 -13.30 -7.20 -6.32
CA TYR A 17 -11.91 -6.97 -6.67
C TYR A 17 -10.91 -7.76 -5.83
N LEU A 18 -11.20 -8.00 -4.54
CA LEU A 18 -10.35 -8.82 -3.70
C LEU A 18 -10.28 -10.25 -4.25
N GLU A 19 -11.42 -10.81 -4.67
CA GLU A 19 -11.47 -12.10 -5.34
C GLU A 19 -10.76 -12.02 -6.70
N LYS A 20 -11.08 -11.02 -7.53
CA LYS A 20 -10.54 -10.91 -8.89
C LYS A 20 -9.03 -10.68 -8.95
N TYR A 21 -8.48 -9.92 -8.01
CA TYR A 21 -7.09 -9.43 -8.06
C TYR A 21 -6.25 -9.88 -6.86
N GLY A 22 -6.84 -10.46 -5.80
CA GLY A 22 -6.18 -10.81 -4.54
C GLY A 22 -5.75 -12.27 -4.37
N TYR A 23 -5.95 -13.14 -5.36
CA TYR A 23 -5.51 -14.54 -5.29
C TYR A 23 -3.98 -14.71 -5.21
N LEU A 24 -3.56 -15.76 -4.50
CA LEU A 24 -2.20 -16.05 -4.01
C LEU A 24 -1.09 -16.16 -5.07
N ASN A 25 -1.41 -16.43 -6.35
CA ASN A 25 -0.41 -16.62 -7.40
C ASN A 25 -0.07 -15.36 -8.21
N ARG A 26 -0.55 -14.17 -7.82
CA ARG A 26 -0.23 -12.93 -8.54
C ARG A 26 0.96 -12.22 -7.91
N VAL A 27 1.84 -11.74 -8.79
CA VAL A 27 2.98 -10.89 -8.44
C VAL A 27 2.47 -9.57 -7.85
N THR A 28 3.07 -9.13 -6.74
CA THR A 28 2.72 -7.88 -6.04
C THR A 28 2.62 -6.68 -6.99
N SER A 29 3.50 -6.60 -7.98
CA SER A 29 3.52 -5.56 -9.01
C SER A 29 2.21 -5.48 -9.82
N THR A 30 1.60 -6.61 -10.17
CA THR A 30 0.31 -6.62 -10.87
C THR A 30 -0.83 -6.12 -9.99
N MET A 31 -0.78 -6.40 -8.68
CA MET A 31 -1.77 -5.90 -7.74
C MET A 31 -1.66 -4.38 -7.58
N LEU A 32 -0.44 -3.82 -7.62
CA LEU A 32 -0.23 -2.36 -7.61
C LEU A 32 -0.85 -1.68 -8.82
N LEU A 33 -0.67 -2.24 -10.03
CA LEU A 33 -1.30 -1.70 -11.24
C LEU A 33 -2.83 -1.67 -11.15
N HIS A 34 -3.44 -2.74 -10.63
CA HIS A 34 -4.88 -2.75 -10.39
C HIS A 34 -5.29 -1.72 -9.31
N MET A 35 -4.47 -1.53 -8.27
CA MET A 35 -4.68 -0.47 -7.29
C MET A 35 -4.72 0.92 -7.93
N THR A 36 -3.75 1.22 -8.82
CA THR A 36 -3.68 2.47 -9.59
C THR A 36 -4.95 2.67 -10.44
N SER A 37 -5.37 1.63 -11.19
CA SER A 37 -6.55 1.72 -12.04
C SER A 37 -7.83 1.98 -11.24
N LEU A 38 -8.00 1.30 -10.09
CA LEU A 38 -9.17 1.50 -9.24
C LEU A 38 -9.13 2.87 -8.55
N ALA A 39 -7.95 3.32 -8.10
CA ALA A 39 -7.77 4.65 -7.54
C ALA A 39 -8.17 5.75 -8.53
N SER A 40 -7.74 5.64 -9.79
CA SER A 40 -8.14 6.56 -10.85
C SER A 40 -9.63 6.47 -11.17
N MET A 41 -10.18 5.26 -11.30
CA MET A 41 -11.59 5.02 -11.64
C MET A 41 -12.55 5.62 -10.61
N TYR A 42 -12.22 5.48 -9.32
CA TYR A 42 -13.08 5.96 -8.23
C TYR A 42 -12.67 7.34 -7.69
N GLY A 43 -11.70 8.01 -8.30
CA GLY A 43 -11.26 9.33 -7.88
C GLY A 43 -10.67 9.36 -6.46
N ILE A 44 -9.93 8.32 -6.07
CA ILE A 44 -9.26 8.27 -4.76
C ILE A 44 -8.17 9.36 -4.73
N GLY A 45 -8.36 10.39 -3.92
CA GLY A 45 -7.47 11.55 -3.86
C GLY A 45 -6.26 11.40 -2.95
N VAL A 46 -6.29 10.48 -1.98
CA VAL A 46 -5.20 10.24 -1.03
C VAL A 46 -5.23 8.81 -0.51
N LEU A 47 -4.06 8.21 -0.33
CA LEU A 47 -3.89 6.95 0.37
C LEU A 47 -3.24 7.20 1.73
N VAL A 48 -3.95 6.89 2.81
CA VAL A 48 -3.42 7.00 4.16
C VAL A 48 -3.06 5.60 4.67
N ILE A 49 -1.84 5.43 5.14
CA ILE A 49 -1.32 4.19 5.69
C ILE A 49 -0.98 4.45 7.15
N ASP A 50 -1.84 4.01 8.04
CA ASP A 50 -1.67 4.14 9.49
C ASP A 50 -0.85 3.01 10.09
N GLU A 51 -0.29 3.26 11.28
CA GLU A 51 0.48 2.31 12.06
C GLU A 51 1.66 1.69 11.28
N ILE A 52 2.35 2.48 10.46
CA ILE A 52 3.46 2.02 9.61
C ILE A 52 4.55 1.28 10.40
N GLN A 53 4.71 1.58 11.69
CA GLN A 53 5.62 0.85 12.58
C GLN A 53 5.29 -0.63 12.77
N HIS A 54 4.05 -1.09 12.55
CA HIS A 54 3.71 -2.51 12.64
C HIS A 54 4.55 -3.36 11.69
N LEU A 55 5.05 -2.73 10.63
CA LEU A 55 5.90 -3.30 9.61
C LEU A 55 7.34 -3.55 10.11
N LEU A 56 7.81 -2.80 11.11
CA LEU A 56 9.10 -3.00 11.77
C LEU A 56 9.20 -4.34 12.51
N HIS A 57 8.07 -4.96 12.86
CA HIS A 57 8.05 -6.26 13.54
C HIS A 57 8.19 -7.44 12.58
N SER A 58 8.14 -7.21 11.27
CA SER A 58 8.41 -8.27 10.29
C SER A 58 9.91 -8.55 10.24
N LYS A 59 10.29 -9.82 10.34
CA LYS A 59 11.62 -10.24 10.80
C LYS A 59 12.81 -9.92 9.91
N ASN A 60 12.67 -9.41 8.68
CA ASN A 60 13.83 -9.44 7.78
C ASN A 60 13.99 -8.44 6.63
N ASP A 61 13.21 -7.35 6.51
CA ASP A 61 13.47 -6.47 5.35
C ASP A 61 12.89 -5.04 5.46
N GLN A 62 13.42 -4.24 6.40
CA GLN A 62 13.01 -2.84 6.54
C GLN A 62 13.30 -2.01 5.27
N GLU A 63 14.44 -2.27 4.60
CA GLU A 63 14.80 -1.59 3.36
C GLU A 63 13.93 -2.01 2.18
N GLU A 64 13.68 -3.31 1.98
CA GLU A 64 12.79 -3.80 0.93
C GLU A 64 11.37 -3.23 1.11
N MET A 65 10.89 -3.15 2.36
CA MET A 65 9.59 -2.54 2.65
C MET A 65 9.55 -1.05 2.37
N LEU A 66 10.61 -0.32 2.69
CA LEU A 66 10.67 1.09 2.34
C LEU A 66 10.68 1.27 0.81
N ASN A 67 11.45 0.45 0.09
CA ASN A 67 11.48 0.41 -1.36
C ASN A 67 10.11 0.05 -1.95
N PHE A 68 9.36 -0.84 -1.31
CA PHE A 68 7.98 -1.14 -1.67
C PHE A 68 7.09 0.10 -1.54
N PHE A 69 7.17 0.88 -0.44
CA PHE A 69 6.36 2.10 -0.28
C PHE A 69 6.74 3.22 -1.24
N VAL A 70 8.04 3.40 -1.52
CA VAL A 70 8.50 4.34 -2.55
C VAL A 70 7.93 3.93 -3.91
N THR A 71 8.06 2.65 -4.27
CA THR A 71 7.51 2.11 -5.53
C THR A 71 5.99 2.28 -5.57
N LEU A 72 5.31 2.03 -4.45
CA LEU A 72 3.88 2.16 -4.32
C LEU A 72 3.42 3.61 -4.53
N SER A 73 4.04 4.56 -3.83
CA SER A 73 3.73 5.98 -3.97
C SER A 73 3.96 6.46 -5.41
N ASN A 74 5.01 5.96 -6.06
CA ASN A 74 5.32 6.29 -7.45
C ASN A 74 4.37 5.62 -8.46
N THR A 75 3.84 4.44 -8.15
CA THR A 75 3.04 3.63 -9.09
C THR A 75 1.53 3.89 -8.95
N VAL A 76 1.03 4.09 -7.74
CA VAL A 76 -0.41 4.26 -7.47
C VAL A 76 -0.92 5.59 -8.04
N GLY A 77 -0.03 6.56 -8.24
CA GLY A 77 -0.38 7.83 -8.88
C GLY A 77 -1.27 8.72 -8.01
N ILE A 78 -1.38 8.42 -6.71
CA ILE A 78 -2.11 9.21 -5.73
C ILE A 78 -1.18 9.57 -4.56
N PRO A 79 -1.31 10.78 -3.98
CA PRO A 79 -0.58 11.16 -2.77
C PRO A 79 -0.72 10.11 -1.68
N THR A 80 0.40 9.66 -1.11
CA THR A 80 0.42 8.67 -0.03
C THR A 80 0.93 9.31 1.26
N VAL A 81 0.17 9.18 2.34
CA VAL A 81 0.48 9.70 3.68
C VAL A 81 0.76 8.51 4.60
N LEU A 82 1.94 8.49 5.21
CA LEU A 82 2.35 7.46 6.17
C LEU A 82 2.18 8.02 7.58
N ILE A 83 1.40 7.34 8.43
CA ILE A 83 1.17 7.69 9.83
C ILE A 83 1.76 6.58 10.71
N GLY A 84 2.40 6.98 11.81
CA GLY A 84 2.92 6.04 12.78
C GLY A 84 3.48 6.70 14.04
N THR A 85 3.89 5.87 14.99
CA THR A 85 4.51 6.32 16.25
C THR A 85 5.99 6.63 16.08
N SER A 86 6.67 7.15 17.13
CA SER A 86 8.11 7.40 17.11
C SER A 86 8.96 6.17 16.72
N LYS A 87 8.42 4.95 16.90
CA LYS A 87 9.07 3.73 16.39
C LYS A 87 9.26 3.75 14.88
N ALA A 88 8.28 4.28 14.14
CA ALA A 88 8.31 4.40 12.68
C ALA A 88 9.49 5.25 12.17
N GLN A 89 10.06 6.14 13.00
CA GLN A 89 11.25 6.92 12.62
C GLN A 89 12.43 6.01 12.23
N GLN A 90 12.50 4.80 12.78
CA GLN A 90 13.53 3.83 12.43
C GLN A 90 13.43 3.35 10.98
N LEU A 91 12.22 3.36 10.38
CA LEU A 91 12.06 3.08 8.95
C LEU A 91 12.78 4.13 8.10
N PHE A 92 12.82 5.38 8.53
CA PHE A 92 13.33 6.51 7.74
C PHE A 92 14.76 6.93 8.09
N LYS A 93 15.42 6.28 9.05
CA LYS A 93 16.82 6.58 9.43
C LYS A 93 17.76 6.17 8.29
N GLY A 94 18.13 7.14 7.45
CA GLY A 94 19.09 6.98 6.35
C GLY A 94 18.57 7.45 4.98
N ASN A 95 17.24 7.59 4.81
CA ASN A 95 16.60 7.87 3.52
C ASN A 95 15.72 9.14 3.52
N PHE A 96 15.98 10.10 4.41
CA PHE A 96 15.46 11.45 4.24
C PHE A 96 16.14 12.09 3.03
N ARG A 97 15.39 12.28 1.95
CA ARG A 97 15.69 13.27 0.91
C ARG A 97 14.76 14.46 1.10
#